data_AF-A0A4Y7RLD9-F1
#
_entry.id   AF-A0A4Y7RLD9-F1
#
_cell.length_a   1.000
_cell.length_b   1.000
_cell.length_c   1.000
_cell.angle_alpha   90.00
_cell.angle_beta   90.00
_cell.angle_gamma   90.00
#
_symmetry.space_group_name_H-M   'P 1'
#
loop_
_entity.id
_entity.type
_entity.pdbx_description
1 polymer ?
#
loop_
_entity_poly.entity_id
_entity_poly.type
_entity_poly.pdbx_seq_one_letter_code
_entity_poly.pdbx_strand_id
1 'polypeptide(L)'
;MKEIKKLFEESESEITKLIIDKAEQGGYTRYTSANIKDWLLSVREITKGIVKLCLRNETDTLYVDSNYESDEITAFGIKEARYHRSRGVPLSMYLGMAKNYRKAFLAEIGNSHLEPARKESVLKKINLYFDQFEIGCCMEWEKSTTDQKLYELQEVNRLLGNEISRLRHTNGEVLDFFNNFSNEMCTKVKEILDLMENLFNQDLDEEQREKIKAVYLKSKQLHTLLGDIQQKARSAVAGS
;
A
#
# COMPACT_ATOMS: atom_id res chain seq x y z
N MET A 1 -30.40 -7.25 -5.12
CA MET A 1 -29.55 -6.21 -5.75
C MET A 1 -28.77 -5.41 -4.70
N LYS A 2 -29.45 -4.57 -3.90
CA LYS A 2 -28.83 -3.86 -2.77
C LYS A 2 -28.18 -4.83 -1.78
N GLU A 3 -28.83 -5.97 -1.57
CA GLU A 3 -28.38 -7.02 -0.66
C GLU A 3 -27.02 -7.65 -1.03
N ILE A 4 -26.78 -8.04 -2.29
CA ILE A 4 -25.47 -8.64 -2.69
C ILE A 4 -24.35 -7.62 -2.60
N LYS A 5 -24.59 -6.41 -3.12
CA LYS A 5 -23.61 -5.34 -3.06
C LYS A 5 -23.27 -5.02 -1.60
N LYS A 6 -24.29 -4.86 -0.76
CA LYS A 6 -24.16 -4.62 0.67
C LYS A 6 -23.42 -5.77 1.38
N LEU A 7 -23.76 -7.03 1.07
CA LEU A 7 -23.07 -8.20 1.60
C LEU A 7 -21.57 -8.14 1.32
N PHE A 8 -21.17 -7.90 0.06
CA PHE A 8 -19.74 -7.80 -0.25
C PHE A 8 -19.07 -6.57 0.39
N GLU A 9 -19.75 -5.44 0.47
CA GLU A 9 -19.23 -4.22 1.14
C GLU A 9 -19.03 -4.44 2.65
N GLU A 10 -19.94 -5.17 3.31
CA GLU A 10 -19.83 -5.52 4.73
C GLU A 10 -18.77 -6.60 4.99
N SER A 11 -18.51 -7.46 4.01
CA SER A 11 -17.56 -8.57 4.11
C SER A 11 -16.17 -8.28 3.56
N GLU A 12 -15.86 -7.08 3.05
CA GLU A 12 -14.55 -6.75 2.44
C GLU A 12 -13.37 -7.10 3.35
N SER A 13 -13.49 -6.78 4.64
CA SER A 13 -12.46 -7.04 5.65
C SER A 13 -12.24 -8.53 5.88
N GLU A 14 -13.32 -9.32 5.96
CA GLU A 14 -13.25 -10.76 6.19
C GLU A 14 -12.73 -11.50 4.95
N ILE A 15 -13.19 -11.10 3.76
CA ILE A 15 -12.64 -11.59 2.49
C ILE A 15 -11.14 -11.30 2.42
N THR A 16 -10.73 -10.07 2.74
CA THR A 16 -9.32 -9.66 2.71
C THR A 16 -8.48 -10.49 3.66
N LYS A 17 -8.93 -10.67 4.90
CA LYS A 17 -8.25 -11.50 5.90
C LYS A 17 -8.09 -12.94 5.40
N LEU A 18 -9.16 -13.53 4.87
CA LEU A 18 -9.12 -14.90 4.34
C LEU A 18 -8.17 -15.04 3.14
N ILE A 19 -8.05 -14.01 2.31
CA ILE A 19 -7.07 -13.99 1.22
C ILE A 19 -5.65 -13.99 1.77
N ILE A 20 -5.36 -13.13 2.75
CA ILE A 20 -4.04 -13.01 3.38
C ILE A 20 -3.66 -14.33 4.05
N ASP A 21 -4.56 -14.93 4.83
CA ASP A 21 -4.32 -16.22 5.49
C ASP A 21 -3.95 -17.32 4.47
N LYS A 22 -4.65 -17.37 3.33
CA LYS A 22 -4.34 -18.32 2.23
C LYS A 22 -3.03 -17.98 1.53
N ALA A 23 -2.73 -16.70 1.36
CA ALA A 23 -1.49 -16.23 0.79
C ALA A 23 -0.29 -16.61 1.66
N GLU A 24 -0.41 -16.46 2.98
CA GLU A 24 0.60 -16.86 3.96
C GLU A 24 0.84 -18.37 3.93
N GLN A 25 -0.23 -19.17 3.98
CA GLN A 25 -0.14 -20.63 3.89
C GLN A 25 0.55 -21.10 2.61
N GLY A 26 0.33 -20.40 1.50
CA GLY A 26 0.97 -20.68 0.21
C GLY A 26 2.33 -20.01 -0.01
N GLY A 27 2.83 -19.22 0.95
CA GLY A 27 4.11 -18.50 0.85
C GLY A 27 4.12 -17.28 -0.09
N TYR A 28 2.95 -16.80 -0.51
CA TYR A 28 2.80 -15.65 -1.42
C TYR A 28 3.09 -14.30 -0.79
N THR A 29 2.93 -14.16 0.54
CA THR A 29 3.15 -12.88 1.25
C THR A 29 4.57 -12.33 1.17
N ARG A 30 5.54 -13.17 0.80
CA ARG A 30 6.93 -12.75 0.52
C ARG A 30 7.06 -11.86 -0.71
N TYR A 31 6.04 -11.84 -1.57
CA TYR A 31 6.09 -11.21 -2.89
C TYR A 31 4.88 -10.29 -3.15
N THR A 32 4.07 -10.01 -2.13
CA THR A 32 2.90 -9.15 -2.23
C THR A 32 3.05 -7.95 -1.30
N SER A 33 2.10 -7.01 -1.35
CA SER A 33 2.16 -5.80 -0.52
C SER A 33 2.04 -6.13 0.96
N ALA A 34 2.89 -5.52 1.79
CA ALA A 34 2.74 -5.53 3.23
C ALA A 34 1.60 -4.60 3.73
N ASN A 35 1.06 -3.75 2.85
CA ASN A 35 0.04 -2.78 3.20
C ASN A 35 -1.37 -3.35 2.94
N ILE A 36 -2.12 -3.59 4.02
CA ILE A 36 -3.52 -4.06 4.00
C ILE A 36 -4.44 -3.24 3.07
N LYS A 37 -4.17 -1.95 2.88
CA LYS A 37 -5.00 -1.09 2.01
C LYS A 37 -4.94 -1.52 0.54
N ASP A 38 -3.81 -2.05 0.08
CA ASP A 38 -3.65 -2.50 -1.30
C ASP A 38 -4.48 -3.77 -1.56
N TRP A 39 -4.56 -4.64 -0.55
CA TRP A 39 -5.42 -5.82 -0.56
C TRP A 39 -6.90 -5.46 -0.60
N LEU A 40 -7.32 -4.54 0.26
CA LEU A 40 -8.70 -4.02 0.29
C LEU A 40 -9.09 -3.38 -1.05
N LEU A 41 -8.19 -2.61 -1.65
CA LEU A 41 -8.42 -2.01 -2.97
C LEU A 41 -8.65 -3.10 -4.03
N SER A 42 -7.83 -4.16 -4.02
CA SER A 42 -7.98 -5.29 -4.93
C SER A 42 -9.32 -6.02 -4.75
N VAL A 43 -9.73 -6.26 -3.49
CA VAL A 43 -11.03 -6.87 -3.15
C VAL A 43 -12.18 -6.01 -3.68
N ARG A 44 -12.11 -4.69 -3.49
CA ARG A 44 -13.13 -3.74 -3.99
C ARG A 44 -13.29 -3.77 -5.50
N GLU A 45 -12.19 -3.78 -6.25
CA GLU A 45 -12.25 -3.83 -7.71
C GLU A 45 -12.87 -5.15 -8.20
N ILE A 46 -12.50 -6.28 -7.59
CA ILE A 46 -13.09 -7.58 -7.90
C ILE A 46 -14.58 -7.60 -7.56
N THR A 47 -14.96 -7.10 -6.37
CA THR A 47 -16.36 -6.97 -5.94
C THR A 47 -17.19 -6.19 -6.96
N LYS A 48 -16.68 -5.07 -7.49
CA LYS A 48 -17.38 -4.28 -8.52
C LYS A 48 -17.69 -5.11 -9.76
N GLY A 49 -16.70 -5.89 -10.23
CA GLY A 49 -16.86 -6.77 -11.40
C GLY A 49 -17.88 -7.88 -11.16
N ILE A 50 -17.79 -8.57 -10.02
CA ILE A 50 -18.74 -9.63 -9.63
C ILE A 50 -20.15 -9.09 -9.48
N VAL A 51 -20.32 -7.95 -8.79
CA VAL A 51 -21.62 -7.29 -8.62
C VAL A 51 -22.20 -6.94 -9.99
N LYS A 52 -21.42 -6.36 -10.89
CA LYS A 52 -21.87 -6.03 -12.26
C LYS A 52 -22.35 -7.28 -13.01
N LEU A 53 -21.63 -8.40 -12.90
CA LEU A 53 -22.01 -9.66 -13.53
C LEU A 53 -23.29 -10.26 -12.93
N CYS A 54 -23.48 -10.14 -11.61
CA CYS A 54 -24.71 -10.55 -10.91
C CYS A 54 -25.95 -9.73 -11.31
N LEU A 55 -25.76 -8.57 -11.96
CA LEU A 55 -26.86 -7.74 -12.48
C LEU A 55 -27.24 -8.10 -13.93
N ARG A 56 -26.40 -8.85 -14.64
CA ARG A 56 -26.71 -9.30 -16.01
C ARG A 56 -27.65 -10.50 -15.95
N ASN A 57 -28.72 -10.49 -16.76
CA ASN A 57 -29.61 -11.63 -16.96
C ASN A 57 -29.05 -12.66 -17.96
N GLU A 58 -27.76 -12.57 -18.28
CA GLU A 58 -27.08 -13.45 -19.22
C GLU A 58 -26.76 -14.81 -18.60
N THR A 59 -26.64 -15.80 -19.48
CA THR A 59 -26.26 -17.18 -19.13
C THR A 59 -24.86 -17.23 -18.52
N ASP A 60 -24.63 -18.18 -17.60
CA ASP A 60 -23.32 -18.38 -16.96
C ASP A 60 -22.32 -19.17 -17.84
N THR A 61 -22.50 -19.13 -19.16
CA THR A 61 -21.80 -19.99 -20.12
C THR A 61 -20.73 -19.20 -20.86
N LEU A 62 -19.54 -19.80 -20.95
CA LEU A 62 -18.46 -19.35 -21.84
C LEU A 62 -18.68 -19.92 -23.23
N TYR A 63 -18.58 -19.08 -24.26
CA TYR A 63 -18.74 -19.50 -25.66
C TYR A 63 -17.44 -19.24 -26.43
N VAL A 64 -17.03 -20.20 -27.25
CA VAL A 64 -15.79 -20.15 -28.04
C VAL A 64 -15.71 -18.89 -28.91
N ASP A 65 -16.82 -18.50 -29.53
CA ASP A 65 -16.89 -17.35 -30.43
C ASP A 65 -17.15 -16.01 -29.70
N SER A 66 -17.05 -15.98 -28.37
CA SER A 66 -17.20 -14.73 -27.61
C SER A 66 -16.04 -13.79 -27.92
N ASN A 67 -16.35 -12.51 -28.13
CA ASN A 67 -15.33 -11.47 -28.24
C ASN A 67 -14.80 -11.09 -26.84
N TYR A 68 -13.96 -11.95 -26.29
CA TYR A 68 -13.37 -11.77 -24.96
C TYR A 68 -12.54 -10.48 -24.86
N GLU A 69 -11.89 -10.01 -25.93
CA GLU A 69 -11.09 -8.76 -25.87
C GLU A 69 -11.94 -7.51 -25.59
N SER A 70 -13.20 -7.54 -25.98
CA SER A 70 -14.16 -6.46 -25.73
C SER A 70 -14.94 -6.60 -24.42
N ASP A 71 -14.86 -7.76 -23.76
CA ASP A 71 -15.51 -7.99 -22.47
C ASP A 71 -14.73 -7.29 -21.35
N GLU A 72 -15.44 -6.51 -20.54
CA GLU A 72 -14.82 -5.68 -19.50
C GLU A 72 -14.05 -6.49 -18.44
N ILE A 73 -14.51 -7.69 -18.10
CA ILE A 73 -13.86 -8.54 -17.08
C ILE A 73 -12.57 -9.12 -17.65
N THR A 74 -12.62 -9.56 -18.91
CA THR A 74 -11.44 -10.04 -19.63
C THR A 74 -10.44 -8.90 -19.84
N ALA A 75 -10.90 -7.71 -20.24
CA ALA A 75 -10.07 -6.53 -20.39
C ALA A 75 -9.38 -6.12 -19.08
N PHE A 76 -10.08 -6.26 -17.94
CA PHE A 76 -9.48 -6.09 -16.63
C PHE A 76 -8.39 -7.14 -16.37
N GLY A 77 -8.64 -8.42 -16.68
CA GLY A 77 -7.64 -9.48 -16.62
C GLY A 77 -6.38 -9.19 -17.46
N ILE A 78 -6.56 -8.74 -18.71
CA ILE A 78 -5.45 -8.33 -19.60
C ILE A 78 -4.63 -7.20 -18.98
N LYS A 79 -5.30 -6.18 -18.44
CA LYS A 79 -4.62 -5.03 -17.81
C LYS A 79 -3.78 -5.46 -16.61
N GLU A 80 -4.37 -6.22 -15.69
CA GLU A 80 -3.68 -6.67 -14.48
C GLU A 80 -2.54 -7.63 -14.83
N ALA A 81 -2.76 -8.50 -15.80
CA ALA A 81 -1.74 -9.39 -16.35
C ALA A 81 -0.51 -8.62 -16.83
N ARG A 82 -0.70 -7.60 -17.67
CA ARG A 82 0.38 -6.75 -18.15
C ARG A 82 1.10 -6.03 -17.02
N TYR A 83 0.34 -5.51 -16.05
CA TYR A 83 0.87 -4.78 -14.90
C TYR A 83 1.75 -5.64 -13.98
N HIS A 84 1.39 -6.91 -13.79
CA HIS A 84 2.19 -7.83 -12.99
C HIS A 84 3.36 -8.46 -13.78
N ARG A 85 3.13 -8.77 -15.06
CA ARG A 85 4.16 -9.28 -15.99
C ARG A 85 5.31 -8.29 -16.14
N SER A 86 5.03 -7.00 -16.27
CA SER A 86 6.05 -5.95 -16.38
C SER A 86 6.93 -5.80 -15.13
N ARG A 87 6.52 -6.38 -14.00
CA ARG A 87 7.31 -6.47 -12.75
C ARG A 87 8.03 -7.81 -12.57
N GLY A 88 8.03 -8.66 -13.59
CA GLY A 88 8.67 -9.97 -13.54
C GLY A 88 7.88 -11.02 -12.76
N VAL A 89 6.61 -10.79 -12.45
CA VAL A 89 5.76 -11.82 -11.82
C VAL A 89 5.42 -12.90 -12.86
N PRO A 90 5.75 -14.18 -12.63
CA PRO A 90 5.41 -15.25 -13.56
C PRO A 90 3.90 -15.55 -13.51
N LEU A 91 3.33 -15.95 -14.65
CA LEU A 91 1.90 -16.26 -14.79
C LEU A 91 1.42 -17.25 -13.73
N SER A 92 2.19 -18.32 -13.47
CA SER A 92 1.85 -19.35 -12.48
C SER A 92 1.66 -18.80 -11.08
N MET A 93 2.51 -17.85 -10.68
CA MET A 93 2.42 -17.19 -9.38
C MET A 93 1.24 -16.23 -9.32
N TYR A 94 1.01 -15.46 -10.39
CA TYR A 94 -0.12 -14.56 -10.45
C TYR A 94 -1.47 -15.29 -10.43
N LEU A 95 -1.63 -16.32 -11.27
CA LEU A 95 -2.84 -17.15 -11.28
C LEU A 95 -3.01 -17.91 -9.97
N GLY A 96 -1.93 -18.44 -9.39
CA GLY A 96 -1.98 -19.07 -8.06
C GLY A 96 -2.58 -18.14 -7.00
N MET A 97 -2.18 -16.87 -7.03
CA MET A 97 -2.75 -15.83 -6.17
C MET A 97 -4.22 -15.54 -6.49
N ALA A 98 -4.58 -15.41 -7.77
CA ALA A 98 -5.97 -15.22 -8.20
C ALA A 98 -6.90 -16.36 -7.74
N LYS A 99 -6.40 -17.61 -7.65
CA LYS A 99 -7.17 -18.73 -7.08
C LYS A 99 -7.44 -18.55 -5.58
N ASN A 100 -6.52 -17.94 -4.82
CA ASN A 100 -6.76 -17.63 -3.41
C ASN A 100 -7.85 -16.58 -3.24
N TYR A 101 -7.86 -15.55 -4.09
CA TYR A 101 -8.98 -14.59 -4.18
C TYR A 101 -10.30 -15.32 -4.48
N ARG A 102 -10.36 -16.12 -5.55
CA ARG A 102 -11.57 -16.90 -5.90
C ARG A 102 -12.10 -17.71 -4.72
N LYS A 103 -11.23 -18.46 -4.04
CA LYS A 103 -11.59 -19.28 -2.88
C LYS A 103 -12.16 -18.45 -1.73
N ALA A 104 -11.62 -17.26 -1.47
CA ALA A 104 -12.12 -16.40 -0.41
C ALA A 104 -13.54 -15.87 -0.72
N PHE A 105 -13.77 -15.39 -1.94
CA PHE A 105 -15.10 -14.94 -2.38
C PHE A 105 -16.14 -16.07 -2.34
N LEU A 106 -15.78 -17.28 -2.79
CA LEU A 106 -16.67 -18.44 -2.73
C LEU A 106 -17.00 -18.83 -1.27
N ALA A 107 -16.01 -18.80 -0.38
CA ALA A 107 -16.21 -19.11 1.04
C ALA A 107 -17.14 -18.10 1.72
N GLU A 108 -16.97 -16.81 1.43
CA GLU A 108 -17.83 -15.75 1.97
C GLU A 108 -19.30 -15.97 1.58
N ILE A 109 -19.58 -16.20 0.30
CA ILE A 109 -20.95 -16.49 -0.15
C ILE A 109 -21.46 -17.82 0.42
N GLY A 110 -20.60 -18.84 0.54
CA GLY A 110 -20.92 -20.11 1.19
C GLY A 110 -21.44 -19.94 2.62
N ASN A 111 -20.81 -19.05 3.39
CA ASN A 111 -21.13 -18.79 4.80
C ASN A 111 -22.21 -17.72 5.00
N SER A 112 -22.62 -17.01 3.94
CA SER A 112 -23.64 -15.97 4.01
C SER A 112 -25.05 -16.50 4.36
N HIS A 113 -25.90 -15.58 4.82
CA HIS A 113 -27.32 -15.83 5.12
C HIS A 113 -28.24 -15.81 3.89
N LEU A 114 -27.68 -15.80 2.67
CA LEU A 114 -28.47 -15.83 1.44
C LEU A 114 -29.23 -17.16 1.31
N GLU A 115 -30.45 -17.07 0.80
CA GLU A 115 -31.27 -18.23 0.44
C GLU A 115 -30.55 -19.16 -0.56
N PRO A 116 -30.75 -20.49 -0.48
CA PRO A 116 -29.97 -21.46 -1.24
C PRO A 116 -29.90 -21.20 -2.76
N ALA A 117 -31.04 -20.91 -3.39
CA ALA A 117 -31.10 -20.62 -4.83
C ALA A 117 -30.34 -19.33 -5.19
N ARG A 118 -30.38 -18.32 -4.32
CA ARG A 118 -29.65 -17.07 -4.53
C ARG A 118 -28.15 -17.29 -4.35
N LYS A 119 -27.76 -18.04 -3.32
CA LYS A 119 -26.37 -18.44 -3.06
C LYS A 119 -25.78 -19.17 -4.26
N GLU A 120 -26.47 -20.17 -4.79
CA GLU A 120 -26.04 -20.91 -5.97
C GLU A 120 -25.84 -20.00 -7.19
N SER A 121 -26.80 -19.10 -7.45
CA SER A 121 -26.69 -18.13 -8.55
C SER A 121 -25.47 -17.22 -8.40
N VAL A 122 -25.19 -16.69 -7.20
CA VAL A 122 -24.02 -15.83 -6.96
C VAL A 122 -22.71 -16.62 -7.09
N LEU A 123 -22.65 -17.85 -6.59
CA LEU A 123 -21.47 -18.70 -6.72
C LEU A 123 -21.12 -18.99 -8.20
N LYS A 124 -22.12 -19.23 -9.06
CA LYS A 124 -21.91 -19.38 -10.51
C LYS A 124 -21.33 -18.10 -11.13
N LYS A 125 -21.87 -16.94 -10.76
CA LYS A 125 -21.37 -15.63 -11.23
C LYS A 125 -19.93 -15.36 -10.76
N ILE A 126 -19.57 -15.72 -9.53
CA ILE A 126 -18.18 -15.60 -9.04
C ILE A 126 -17.24 -16.44 -9.90
N ASN A 127 -17.59 -17.72 -10.16
CA ASN A 127 -16.76 -18.58 -10.99
C ASN A 127 -16.60 -18.00 -12.39
N LEU A 128 -17.71 -17.60 -13.04
CA LEU A 128 -17.68 -17.01 -14.36
C LEU A 128 -16.78 -15.76 -14.43
N TYR A 129 -16.89 -14.86 -13.45
CA TYR A 129 -16.02 -13.68 -13.35
C TYR A 129 -14.54 -14.09 -13.36
N PHE A 130 -14.16 -15.02 -12.50
CA PHE A 130 -12.76 -15.42 -12.41
C PHE A 130 -12.29 -16.25 -13.61
N ASP A 131 -13.20 -16.94 -14.32
CA ASP A 131 -12.86 -17.67 -15.53
C ASP A 131 -12.61 -16.72 -16.70
N GLN A 132 -13.46 -15.70 -16.89
CA GLN A 132 -13.23 -14.63 -17.88
C GLN A 132 -11.95 -13.84 -17.57
N PHE A 133 -11.74 -13.49 -16.29
CA PHE A 133 -10.53 -12.82 -15.83
C PHE A 133 -9.26 -13.63 -16.17
N GLU A 134 -9.29 -14.94 -15.91
CA GLU A 134 -8.17 -15.85 -16.19
C GLU A 134 -7.91 -16.02 -17.68
N ILE A 135 -8.97 -16.09 -18.51
CA ILE A 135 -8.84 -16.07 -19.98
C ILE A 135 -8.09 -14.80 -20.40
N GLY A 136 -8.49 -13.64 -19.91
CA GLY A 136 -7.82 -12.37 -20.21
C GLY A 136 -6.34 -12.37 -19.81
N CYS A 137 -6.03 -12.94 -18.65
CA CYS A 137 -4.64 -13.11 -18.22
C CYS A 137 -3.86 -14.00 -19.21
N CYS A 138 -4.37 -15.20 -19.49
CA CYS A 138 -3.71 -16.16 -20.38
C CYS A 138 -3.49 -15.58 -21.78
N MET A 139 -4.47 -14.85 -22.34
CA MET A 139 -4.35 -14.18 -23.62
C MET A 139 -3.21 -13.15 -23.64
N GLU A 140 -3.09 -12.31 -22.60
CA GLU A 140 -2.03 -11.30 -22.52
C GLU A 140 -0.64 -11.95 -22.37
N TRP A 141 -0.53 -13.03 -21.59
CA TRP A 141 0.75 -13.73 -21.43
C TRP A 141 1.17 -14.51 -22.68
N GLU A 142 0.23 -15.14 -23.38
CA GLU A 142 0.49 -15.91 -24.61
C GLU A 142 0.96 -15.01 -25.76
N LYS A 143 0.32 -13.86 -25.95
CA LYS A 143 0.66 -12.90 -27.02
C LYS A 143 2.03 -12.24 -26.86
N SER A 144 2.62 -12.27 -25.67
CA SER A 144 3.80 -11.47 -25.35
C SER A 144 5.12 -12.11 -25.82
N THR A 145 5.83 -11.42 -26.70
CA THR A 145 7.17 -11.83 -27.16
C THR A 145 8.22 -11.59 -26.07
N THR A 146 9.38 -12.25 -26.20
CA THR A 146 10.52 -12.03 -25.29
C THR A 146 10.99 -10.58 -25.32
N ASP A 147 11.04 -9.96 -26.50
CA ASP A 147 11.45 -8.57 -26.66
C ASP A 147 10.46 -7.60 -25.99
N GLN A 148 9.16 -7.88 -26.09
CA GLN A 148 8.14 -7.09 -25.43
C GLN A 148 8.25 -7.20 -23.90
N LYS A 149 8.50 -8.40 -23.37
CA LYS A 149 8.76 -8.61 -21.93
C LYS A 149 10.00 -7.85 -21.46
N LEU A 150 11.09 -7.88 -22.24
CA LEU A 150 12.32 -7.16 -21.93
C LEU A 150 12.12 -5.65 -21.93
N TYR A 151 11.42 -5.12 -22.94
CA TYR A 151 11.11 -3.70 -23.04
C TYR A 151 10.26 -3.22 -21.86
N GLU A 152 9.20 -3.95 -21.51
CA GLU A 152 8.35 -3.63 -20.36
C GLU A 152 9.14 -3.61 -19.04
N LEU A 153 10.03 -4.58 -18.83
CA LEU A 153 10.88 -4.63 -17.64
C LEU A 153 11.87 -3.45 -17.58
N GLN A 154 12.48 -3.09 -18.72
CA GLN A 154 13.37 -1.94 -18.82
C GLN A 154 12.64 -0.63 -18.51
N GLU A 155 11.40 -0.48 -19.00
CA GLU A 155 10.60 0.71 -18.77
C GLU A 155 10.21 0.86 -17.29
N VAL A 156 9.74 -0.22 -16.66
CA VAL A 156 9.44 -0.20 -15.22
C VAL A 156 10.70 0.09 -14.40
N ASN A 157 11.84 -0.49 -14.74
CA ASN A 157 13.11 -0.21 -14.07
C ASN A 157 13.53 1.26 -14.20
N ARG A 158 13.34 1.87 -15.37
CA ARG A 158 13.63 3.29 -15.61
C ARG A 158 12.75 4.20 -14.74
N LEU A 159 11.45 3.91 -14.67
CA LEU A 159 10.50 4.66 -13.84
C LEU A 159 10.84 4.54 -12.35
N LEU A 160 11.16 3.34 -11.87
CA LEU A 160 11.60 3.12 -10.49
C LEU A 160 12.91 3.85 -10.18
N GLY A 161 13.87 3.84 -11.10
CA GLY A 161 15.13 4.58 -10.94
C GLY A 161 14.92 6.09 -10.79
N ASN A 162 14.02 6.66 -11.59
CA ASN A 162 13.65 8.07 -11.50
C ASN A 162 12.96 8.39 -10.17
N GLU A 163 12.04 7.54 -9.73
CA GLU A 163 11.32 7.72 -8.47
C GLU A 163 12.24 7.60 -7.25
N ILE A 164 13.15 6.63 -7.25
CA ILE A 164 14.17 6.48 -6.21
C ILE A 164 15.06 7.73 -6.15
N SER A 165 15.46 8.25 -7.31
CA SER A 165 16.26 9.48 -7.39
C SER A 165 15.50 10.69 -6.83
N ARG A 166 14.21 10.81 -7.15
CA ARG A 166 13.33 11.84 -6.61
C ARG A 166 13.19 11.75 -5.09
N LEU A 167 12.90 10.56 -4.56
CA LEU A 167 12.76 10.32 -3.12
C LEU A 167 14.06 10.59 -2.36
N ARG A 168 15.22 10.21 -2.92
CA ARG A 168 16.53 10.53 -2.33
C ARG A 168 16.77 12.03 -2.28
N HIS A 169 16.42 12.75 -3.34
CA HIS A 169 16.54 14.21 -3.37
C HIS A 169 15.67 14.88 -2.31
N THR A 170 14.37 14.55 -2.26
CA THR A 170 13.44 15.10 -1.27
C THR A 170 13.86 14.77 0.17
N ASN A 171 14.33 13.54 0.42
CA ASN A 171 14.84 13.17 1.74
C ASN A 171 16.09 13.98 2.12
N GLY A 172 16.96 14.29 1.15
CA GLY A 172 18.10 15.17 1.35
C GLY A 172 17.67 16.58 1.73
N GLU A 173 16.72 17.18 1.02
CA GLU A 173 16.19 18.52 1.31
C GLU A 173 15.58 18.61 2.72
N VAL A 174 14.81 17.59 3.12
CA VAL A 174 14.21 17.52 4.46
C VAL A 174 15.29 17.43 5.52
N LEU A 175 16.33 16.62 5.31
CA LEU A 175 17.44 16.47 6.23
C LEU A 175 18.23 17.78 6.38
N ASP A 176 18.50 18.47 5.27
CA ASP A 176 19.20 19.77 5.27
C ASP A 176 18.38 20.84 6.00
N PHE A 177 17.07 20.87 5.80
CA PHE A 177 16.17 21.74 6.57
C PHE A 177 16.25 21.46 8.07
N PHE A 178 16.15 20.19 8.49
CA PHE A 178 16.23 19.83 9.91
C PHE A 178 17.60 20.18 10.52
N ASN A 179 18.70 19.97 9.79
CA ASN A 179 20.04 20.33 10.24
C ASN A 179 20.19 21.84 10.43
N ASN A 180 19.73 22.64 9.45
CA ASN A 180 19.79 24.10 9.52
C ASN A 180 18.94 24.63 10.68
N PHE A 181 17.69 24.18 10.79
CA PHE A 181 16.80 24.55 11.88
C PHE A 181 17.37 24.18 13.25
N SER A 182 17.92 22.97 13.39
CA SER A 182 18.53 22.52 14.64
C SER A 182 19.76 23.36 15.02
N ASN A 183 20.63 23.69 14.07
CA ASN A 183 21.80 24.55 14.32
C ASN A 183 21.39 25.96 14.77
N GLU A 184 20.37 26.53 14.12
CA GLU A 184 19.81 27.83 14.51
C GLU A 184 19.24 27.78 15.94
N MET A 185 18.45 26.75 16.26
CA MET A 185 17.88 26.56 17.59
C MET A 185 18.95 26.37 18.67
N CYS A 186 19.99 25.56 18.42
CA CYS A 186 21.11 25.41 19.35
C CYS A 186 21.80 26.76 19.62
N THR A 187 21.99 27.56 18.58
CA THR A 187 22.57 28.91 18.70
C THR A 187 21.69 29.81 19.57
N LYS A 188 20.38 29.85 19.32
CA LYS A 188 19.43 30.65 20.11
C LYS A 188 19.30 30.21 21.55
N VAL A 189 19.27 28.89 21.81
CA VAL A 189 19.24 28.37 23.18
C VAL A 189 20.54 28.71 23.92
N LYS A 190 21.69 28.67 23.23
CA LYS A 190 22.97 29.09 23.81
C LYS A 190 22.98 30.58 24.16
N GLU A 191 22.50 31.45 23.26
CA GLU A 191 22.33 32.88 23.55
C GLU A 191 21.47 33.12 24.81
N ILE A 192 20.38 32.36 24.97
CA ILE A 192 19.51 32.42 26.16
C ILE A 192 20.24 31.98 27.43
N LEU A 193 21.01 30.88 27.37
CA LEU A 193 21.80 30.39 28.49
C LEU A 193 22.85 31.42 28.92
N ASP A 194 23.57 32.00 27.97
CA ASP A 194 24.59 33.03 28.22
C ASP A 194 23.96 34.29 28.85
N LEU A 195 22.76 34.70 28.38
CA LEU A 195 22.00 35.79 29.00
C LEU A 195 21.58 35.48 30.44
N MET A 196 21.15 34.26 30.72
CA MET A 196 20.76 33.84 32.08
C MET A 196 21.95 33.81 33.03
N GLU A 197 23.11 33.33 32.57
CA GLU A 197 24.36 33.36 33.34
C GLU A 197 24.78 34.79 33.70
N ASN A 198 24.60 35.73 32.77
CA ASN A 198 24.83 37.15 33.05
C ASN A 198 23.83 37.73 34.06
N LEU A 199 22.54 37.35 33.99
CA LEU A 199 21.52 37.80 34.93
C LEU A 199 21.77 37.28 36.35
N PHE A 200 22.31 36.08 36.52
CA PHE A 200 22.65 35.55 37.85
C PHE A 200 23.65 36.38 38.64
N ASN A 201 24.46 37.18 37.94
CA ASN A 201 25.46 38.09 38.53
C ASN A 201 24.89 39.47 38.89
N GLN A 202 23.59 39.70 38.68
CA GLN A 202 22.90 40.94 39.08
C GLN A 202 22.28 40.83 40.46
N ASP A 203 21.94 41.99 41.04
CA ASP A 203 21.28 42.09 42.34
C ASP A 203 19.79 41.77 42.17
N LEU A 204 19.46 40.48 42.24
CA LEU A 204 18.13 39.92 42.04
C LEU A 204 17.48 39.56 43.38
N ASP A 205 16.18 39.83 43.50
CA ASP A 205 15.38 39.30 44.60
C ASP A 205 15.21 37.77 44.49
N GLU A 206 14.74 37.16 45.58
CA GLU A 206 14.63 35.69 45.69
C GLU A 206 13.62 35.10 44.69
N GLU A 207 12.55 35.82 44.38
CA GLU A 207 11.51 35.39 43.43
C GLU A 207 12.02 35.42 41.97
N GLN A 208 12.73 36.49 41.60
CA GLN A 208 13.37 36.64 40.29
C GLN A 208 14.45 35.57 40.09
N ARG A 209 15.23 35.27 41.12
CA ARG A 209 16.29 34.25 41.07
C ARG A 209 15.71 32.85 40.82
N GLU A 210 14.61 32.49 41.47
CA GLU A 210 13.95 31.19 41.24
C GLU A 210 13.33 31.08 39.84
N LYS A 211 12.71 32.17 39.33
CA LYS A 211 12.20 32.21 37.96
C LYS A 211 13.31 32.01 36.93
N ILE A 212 14.44 32.71 37.08
CA ILE A 212 15.59 32.60 36.16
C ILE A 212 16.19 31.18 36.21
N LYS A 213 16.33 30.57 37.40
CA LYS A 213 16.76 29.17 37.53
C LYS A 213 15.84 28.19 36.80
N ALA A 214 14.53 28.37 36.91
CA ALA A 214 13.58 27.49 36.25
C ALA A 214 13.70 27.55 34.71
N VAL A 215 13.88 28.75 34.15
CA VAL A 215 14.07 28.90 32.70
C VAL A 215 15.46 28.41 32.25
N TYR A 216 16.51 28.62 33.05
CA TYR A 216 17.86 28.10 32.77
C TYR A 216 17.87 26.57 32.71
N LEU A 217 17.24 25.90 33.67
CA LEU A 217 17.18 24.44 33.70
C LEU A 217 16.44 23.87 32.49
N LYS A 218 15.30 24.46 32.11
CA LYS A 218 14.54 24.05 30.93
C LYS A 218 15.32 24.31 29.63
N SER A 219 15.99 25.45 29.53
CA SER A 219 16.82 25.80 28.37
C SER A 219 18.00 24.83 28.21
N LYS A 220 18.62 24.44 29.34
CA LYS A 220 19.70 23.45 29.36
C LYS A 220 19.22 22.05 28.95
N GLN A 221 18.06 21.62 29.42
CA GLN A 221 17.43 20.36 28.98
C GLN A 221 17.14 20.36 27.48
N LEU A 222 16.60 21.47 26.96
CA LEU A 222 16.34 21.63 25.53
C LEU A 222 17.63 21.59 24.70
N HIS A 223 18.70 22.27 25.15
CA HIS A 223 20.01 22.24 24.49
C HIS A 223 20.59 20.82 24.40
N THR A 224 20.54 20.05 25.49
CA THR A 224 20.99 18.65 25.50
C THR A 224 20.16 17.80 24.54
N LEU A 225 18.84 17.93 24.55
CA LEU A 225 17.95 17.17 23.66
C LEU A 225 18.24 17.48 22.17
N LEU A 226 18.46 18.76 21.84
CA LEU A 226 18.82 19.17 20.48
C LEU A 226 20.18 18.56 20.07
N GLY A 227 21.16 18.52 20.98
CA GLY A 227 22.45 17.86 20.74
C GLY A 227 22.32 16.36 20.43
N ASP A 228 21.50 15.63 21.20
CA ASP A 228 21.24 14.20 20.98
C ASP A 228 20.55 13.95 19.63
N ILE A 229 19.62 14.82 19.23
CA ILE A 229 18.94 14.76 17.93
C ILE A 229 19.95 14.96 16.79
N GLN A 230 20.85 15.94 16.90
CA GLN A 230 21.90 16.18 15.90
C GLN A 230 22.86 15.00 15.78
N GLN A 231 23.27 14.40 16.89
CA GLN A 231 24.14 13.23 16.88
C GLN A 231 23.47 12.04 16.19
N LYS A 232 22.20 11.78 16.49
CA LYS A 232 21.42 10.73 15.83
C LYS A 232 21.27 10.97 14.33
N ALA A 233 20.96 12.21 13.92
CA ALA A 233 20.85 12.58 12.51
C ALA A 233 22.17 12.32 11.76
N ARG A 234 23.32 12.72 12.33
CA ARG A 234 24.65 12.45 11.73
C ARG A 234 24.96 10.96 11.62
N SER A 235 24.58 10.16 12.62
CA SER A 235 24.81 8.71 12.58
C SER A 235 23.96 7.98 11.54
N ALA A 236 22.74 8.46 11.27
CA ALA A 236 21.85 7.90 10.26
C ALA A 236 22.36 8.12 8.83
N VAL A 237 23.10 9.21 8.60
CA VAL A 237 23.69 9.56 7.30
C VAL A 237 24.99 8.81 7.03
N ALA A 238 25.78 8.53 8.07
CA ALA A 238 27.06 7.82 7.92
C ALA A 238 26.90 6.29 7.72
N GLY A 239 25.71 5.75 7.99
CA GLY A 239 25.39 4.32 7.85
C GLY A 239 24.61 3.93 6.59
N SER A 240 24.32 4.89 5.69
CA SER A 240 23.61 4.70 4.42
C SER A 240 24.55 4.87 3.23
#